data_AF-A0A7L2FEC8-F1
#
_entry.id   AF-A0A7L2FEC8-F1
#
_cell.length_a   1.000
_cell.length_b   1.000
_cell.length_c   1.000
_cell.angle_alpha   90.00
_cell.angle_beta   90.00
_cell.angle_gamma   90.00
#
_symmetry.space_group_name_H-M   'P 1'
#
loop_
_entity.id
_entity.type
_entity.pdbx_description
1 polymer ?
#
loop_
_entity_poly.entity_id
_entity_poly.type
_entity_poly.pdbx_seq_one_letter_code
_entity_poly.pdbx_strand_id
1 'polypeptide(L)'
;VSQQVLEQVLSELQPLCTSEQQFLQEFFCLGCDSVELEVRVSTVPSPGPFPSLAHPWEEATTQLLSEIFSCLEPELRAFLDVCSKVQPLGCLQVLVTLSDSVLGTWGPSSAAPSSFLHTLLGNVLLLAKSNFNKCIGTLCKEMEEAKPASRTRGGILPCVSRFQELVALSEEVLQTSQRRGELDRAQLRLASSVFSSISSLSSANLKVNTDMVMMENFHHIHNFLCQRNIPCLEGKKREGKQRCREHMEKYITTYVGQPLESLKNFFEGVKARLAQGVKEEELSFQLAYSKQELRKVIEKYPGKEVKRALETLYRTIHKHLSPEENLLPAVWQAMEQGFIRQYREFEELIQRCYAGAGIALDFTMEDLLSYFNSITMAN
;
A
#
# COMPACT_ATOMS: atom_id res chain seq x y z
N VAL A 1 24.31 9.15 9.61
CA VAL A 1 24.86 9.41 10.96
C VAL A 1 24.51 8.26 11.91
N SER A 2 23.23 7.99 12.20
CA SER A 2 22.84 6.94 13.17
C SER A 2 23.34 5.53 12.81
N GLN A 3 23.30 5.16 11.53
CA GLN A 3 23.85 3.89 11.03
C GLN A 3 25.38 3.78 11.27
N GLN A 4 26.15 4.78 10.83
CA GLN A 4 27.61 4.78 10.98
C GLN A 4 28.06 4.76 12.45
N VAL A 5 27.34 5.48 13.32
CA VAL A 5 27.61 5.47 14.77
C VAL A 5 27.34 4.07 15.33
N LEU A 6 26.23 3.43 14.94
CA LEU A 6 25.91 2.08 15.40
C LEU A 6 26.91 1.03 14.91
N GLU A 7 27.32 1.11 13.63
CA GLU A 7 28.35 0.23 13.07
C GLU A 7 29.67 0.37 13.84
N GLN A 8 30.09 1.60 14.15
CA GLN A 8 31.31 1.87 14.91
C GLN A 8 31.20 1.37 16.36
N VAL A 9 30.08 1.60 17.02
CA VAL A 9 29.84 1.08 18.38
C VAL A 9 29.93 -0.45 18.38
N LEU A 10 29.31 -1.13 17.42
CA LEU A 10 29.33 -2.58 17.32
C LEU A 10 30.73 -3.14 17.00
N SER A 11 31.52 -2.45 16.17
CA SER A 11 32.89 -2.87 15.84
C SER A 11 33.85 -2.76 17.01
N GLU A 12 33.65 -1.79 17.91
CA GLU A 12 34.50 -1.60 19.10
C GLU A 12 34.07 -2.51 20.26
N LEU A 13 32.76 -2.76 20.41
CA LEU A 13 32.24 -3.63 21.47
C LEU A 13 32.63 -5.10 21.30
N GLN A 14 32.71 -5.57 20.06
CA GLN A 14 33.07 -6.96 19.76
C GLN A 14 34.42 -7.37 20.35
N PRO A 15 35.56 -6.75 20.00
CA PRO A 15 36.87 -7.16 20.52
C PRO A 15 36.96 -7.00 22.04
N LEU A 16 36.32 -5.98 22.62
CA LEU A 16 36.32 -5.75 24.07
C LEU A 16 35.63 -6.90 24.82
N CYS A 17 34.38 -7.21 24.47
CA CYS A 17 33.65 -8.28 25.15
C CYS A 17 34.22 -9.66 24.86
N THR A 18 34.76 -9.91 23.66
CA THR A 18 35.44 -11.18 23.33
C THR A 18 36.74 -11.34 24.11
N SER A 19 37.57 -10.29 24.21
CA SER A 19 38.82 -10.33 24.98
C SER A 19 38.56 -10.56 26.47
N GLU A 20 37.56 -9.89 27.04
CA GLU A 20 37.22 -10.06 28.46
C GLU A 20 36.67 -11.47 28.73
N GLN A 21 35.82 -11.98 27.82
CA GLN A 21 35.31 -13.34 27.92
C GLN A 21 36.44 -14.38 27.84
N GLN A 22 37.40 -14.20 26.92
CA GLN A 22 38.58 -15.07 26.81
C GLN A 22 39.45 -15.00 28.06
N PHE A 23 39.69 -13.79 28.59
CA PHE A 23 40.46 -13.61 29.82
C PHE A 23 39.82 -14.34 31.00
N LEU A 24 38.50 -14.21 31.21
CA LEU A 24 37.82 -14.93 32.29
C LEU A 24 37.86 -16.45 32.07
N GLN A 25 37.75 -16.90 30.83
CA GLN A 25 37.86 -18.31 30.50
C GLN A 25 39.27 -18.87 30.76
N GLU A 26 40.32 -18.14 30.41
CA GLU A 26 41.71 -18.53 30.66
C GLU A 26 42.09 -18.41 32.14
N PHE A 27 41.76 -17.31 32.80
CA PHE A 27 42.10 -17.04 34.20
C PHE A 27 41.45 -18.05 35.16
N PHE A 28 40.21 -18.44 34.89
CA PHE A 28 39.50 -19.47 35.67
C PHE A 28 39.66 -20.90 35.09
N CYS A 29 40.57 -21.11 34.12
CA CYS A 29 40.93 -22.42 33.56
C CYS A 29 39.79 -23.20 32.88
N LEU A 30 38.87 -22.55 32.19
CA LEU A 30 37.71 -23.17 31.52
C LEU A 30 38.03 -23.93 30.22
N GLY A 31 39.31 -24.10 29.91
CA GLY A 31 39.79 -24.95 28.80
C GLY A 31 40.87 -25.96 29.21
N CYS A 32 41.21 -26.08 30.50
CA CYS A 32 42.26 -26.98 30.96
C CYS A 32 41.67 -28.29 31.51
N ASP A 33 41.72 -29.34 30.70
CA ASP A 33 41.73 -30.75 31.16
C ASP A 33 43.02 -31.11 31.93
N SER A 34 43.62 -30.17 32.67
CA SER A 34 44.83 -30.46 33.41
C SER A 34 44.95 -29.63 34.68
N VAL A 35 44.35 -30.16 35.73
CA VAL A 35 44.90 -30.00 37.08
C VAL A 35 45.49 -31.36 37.48
N GLU A 36 46.56 -31.79 36.82
CA GLU A 36 47.57 -32.60 37.51
C GLU A 36 48.49 -31.64 38.26
N LEU A 37 47.96 -31.04 39.33
CA LEU A 37 48.81 -30.44 40.34
C LEU A 37 49.42 -31.60 41.13
N GLU A 38 50.70 -31.85 40.90
CA GLU A 38 51.50 -32.89 41.56
C GLU A 38 51.28 -32.90 43.08
N VAL A 39 50.45 -33.85 43.55
CA VAL A 39 50.58 -34.41 44.90
C VAL A 39 50.61 -35.92 44.76
N ARG A 40 51.82 -36.44 44.56
CA ARG A 40 52.15 -37.84 44.86
C ARG A 40 51.76 -38.13 46.31
N VAL A 41 50.74 -38.95 46.55
CA VAL A 41 50.76 -40.08 47.49
C VAL A 41 49.63 -41.07 47.14
N SER A 42 50.05 -42.24 46.63
CA SER A 42 49.49 -43.59 46.82
C SER A 42 48.07 -43.98 46.33
N THR A 43 48.09 -44.84 45.30
CA THR A 43 47.26 -46.07 45.08
C THR A 43 45.73 -46.01 45.25
N VAL A 44 45.00 -46.25 44.14
CA VAL A 44 43.90 -47.23 43.90
C VAL A 44 43.24 -46.91 42.53
N PRO A 45 42.78 -47.91 41.73
CA PRO A 45 42.26 -47.64 40.38
C PRO A 45 40.74 -47.47 40.33
N SER A 46 40.28 -46.41 39.63
CA SER A 46 39.09 -46.35 38.74
C SER A 46 38.42 -44.96 38.78
N PRO A 47 38.16 -44.33 37.62
CA PRO A 47 37.09 -43.36 37.53
C PRO A 47 35.93 -43.92 36.68
N GLY A 48 34.72 -43.93 37.25
CA GLY A 48 33.50 -43.95 36.45
C GLY A 48 33.31 -42.62 35.72
N PRO A 49 32.40 -42.53 34.74
CA PRO A 49 32.19 -41.32 33.95
C PRO A 49 31.59 -40.22 34.83
N PHE A 50 32.36 -39.18 35.13
CA PHE A 50 31.86 -37.96 35.75
C PHE A 50 31.01 -37.17 34.73
N PRO A 51 29.86 -36.60 35.13
CA PRO A 51 29.12 -35.68 34.27
C PRO A 51 29.96 -34.40 34.06
N SER A 52 29.99 -33.90 32.83
CA SER A 52 30.75 -32.71 32.42
C SER A 52 30.45 -31.49 33.31
N LEU A 53 31.44 -31.05 34.08
CA LEU A 53 31.44 -29.82 34.89
C LEU A 53 31.52 -28.53 34.04
N ALA A 54 31.36 -28.60 32.72
CA ALA A 54 31.47 -27.45 31.82
C ALA A 54 30.30 -26.44 31.99
N HIS A 55 29.09 -26.91 32.27
CA HIS A 55 27.89 -26.07 32.27
C HIS A 55 27.77 -25.03 33.41
N PRO A 56 28.12 -25.32 34.68
CA PRO A 56 27.91 -24.37 35.78
C PRO A 56 28.74 -23.09 35.69
N TRP A 57 29.93 -23.17 35.08
CA TRP A 57 30.86 -22.05 35.05
C TRP A 57 30.76 -21.22 33.76
N GLU A 58 30.23 -21.77 32.66
CA GLU A 58 29.78 -20.96 31.52
C GLU A 58 28.68 -19.97 31.94
N GLU A 59 27.74 -20.40 32.79
CA GLU A 59 26.74 -19.53 33.41
C GLU A 59 27.38 -18.50 34.35
N ALA A 60 28.33 -18.90 35.19
CA ALA A 60 29.06 -17.99 36.08
C ALA A 60 29.87 -16.92 35.31
N THR A 61 30.52 -17.32 34.21
CA THR A 61 31.26 -16.41 33.33
C THR A 61 30.33 -15.41 32.67
N THR A 62 29.16 -15.86 32.22
CA THR A 62 28.13 -14.99 31.64
C THR A 62 27.57 -14.01 32.68
N GLN A 63 27.39 -14.45 33.93
CA GLN A 63 26.96 -13.58 35.04
C GLN A 63 28.02 -12.52 35.37
N LEU A 64 29.30 -12.89 35.48
CA LEU A 64 30.40 -11.94 35.72
C LEU A 64 30.50 -10.90 34.58
N LEU A 65 30.42 -11.35 33.32
CA LEU A 65 30.39 -10.45 32.17
C LEU A 65 29.16 -9.53 32.20
N SER A 66 28.01 -10.01 32.66
CA SER A 66 26.81 -9.18 32.82
C SER A 66 26.97 -8.11 33.90
N GLU A 67 27.76 -8.35 34.93
CA GLU A 67 28.08 -7.34 35.96
C GLU A 67 29.08 -6.31 35.41
N ILE A 68 30.17 -6.78 34.79
CA ILE A 68 31.22 -5.93 34.19
C ILE A 68 30.62 -5.01 33.12
N PHE A 69 29.78 -5.56 32.25
CA PHE A 69 29.12 -4.83 31.16
C PHE A 69 27.66 -4.47 31.46
N SER A 70 27.30 -4.29 32.74
CA SER A 70 25.92 -4.04 33.18
C SER A 70 25.28 -2.78 32.56
N CYS A 71 26.08 -1.79 32.18
CA CYS A 71 25.61 -0.58 31.50
C CYS A 71 25.34 -0.77 29.99
N LEU A 72 25.84 -1.85 29.38
CA LEU A 72 25.85 -1.97 27.93
C LEU A 72 24.44 -2.13 27.35
N GLU A 73 23.63 -3.01 27.94
CA GLU A 73 22.24 -3.21 27.53
C GLU A 73 21.38 -1.94 27.65
N PRO A 74 21.33 -1.23 28.81
CA PRO A 74 20.52 -0.03 28.93
C PRO A 74 20.98 1.12 28.01
N GLU A 75 22.28 1.30 27.80
CA GLU A 75 22.80 2.34 26.90
C GLU A 75 22.45 2.03 25.44
N LEU A 76 22.59 0.76 25.00
CA LEU A 76 22.15 0.35 23.67
C LEU A 76 20.65 0.56 23.49
N ARG A 77 19.82 0.25 24.49
CA ARG A 77 18.37 0.54 24.46
C ARG A 77 18.10 2.04 24.30
N ALA A 78 18.75 2.87 25.11
CA ALA A 78 18.59 4.32 25.05
C ALA A 78 18.98 4.86 23.66
N PHE A 79 20.07 4.34 23.08
CA PHE A 79 20.49 4.70 21.72
C PHE A 79 19.44 4.30 20.66
N LEU A 80 18.84 3.10 20.77
CA LEU A 80 17.78 2.68 19.84
C LEU A 80 16.56 3.61 19.92
N ASP A 81 16.20 4.04 21.12
CA ASP A 81 15.07 4.95 21.33
C ASP A 81 15.32 6.34 20.74
N VAL A 82 16.56 6.84 20.81
CA VAL A 82 16.96 8.09 20.14
C VAL A 82 16.87 7.93 18.62
N CYS A 83 17.44 6.86 18.06
CA CYS A 83 17.40 6.60 16.62
C CYS A 83 15.97 6.51 16.09
N SER A 84 15.06 5.95 16.88
CA SER A 84 13.64 5.81 16.56
C SER A 84 12.89 7.16 16.50
N LYS A 85 13.40 8.20 17.18
CA LYS A 85 12.76 9.53 17.28
C LYS A 85 13.29 10.54 16.26
N VAL A 86 14.54 10.40 15.81
CA VAL A 86 15.23 11.42 15.01
C VAL A 86 14.81 11.43 13.55
N GLN A 87 14.52 10.26 12.95
CA GLN A 87 14.23 10.17 11.51
C GLN A 87 13.13 9.15 11.22
N PRO A 88 12.23 9.42 10.25
CA PRO A 88 11.35 8.40 9.70
C PRO A 88 12.16 7.17 9.25
N LEU A 89 11.76 5.98 9.72
CA LEU A 89 12.47 4.72 9.46
C LEU A 89 13.87 4.61 10.09
N GLY A 90 14.24 5.44 11.05
CA GLY A 90 15.48 5.25 11.84
C GLY A 90 15.54 3.87 12.51
N CYS A 91 14.39 3.35 12.95
CA CYS A 91 14.26 1.98 13.46
C CYS A 91 14.63 0.90 12.42
N LEU A 92 14.38 1.15 11.13
CA LEU A 92 14.71 0.22 10.05
C LEU A 92 16.21 0.16 9.83
N GLN A 93 16.89 1.30 9.81
CA GLN A 93 18.35 1.37 9.71
C GLN A 93 19.02 0.63 10.86
N VAL A 94 18.59 0.92 12.10
CA VAL A 94 19.03 0.19 13.31
C VAL A 94 18.83 -1.31 13.16
N LEU A 95 17.65 -1.74 12.69
CA LEU A 95 17.29 -3.15 12.55
C LEU A 95 18.15 -3.87 11.52
N VAL A 96 18.47 -3.21 10.41
CA VAL A 96 19.33 -3.72 9.34
C VAL A 96 20.76 -3.85 9.86
N THR A 97 21.32 -2.76 10.39
CA THR A 97 22.69 -2.73 10.90
C THR A 97 22.94 -3.77 11.99
N LEU A 98 22.06 -3.88 12.99
CA LEU A 98 22.18 -4.91 14.04
C LEU A 98 22.01 -6.32 13.49
N SER A 99 21.17 -6.50 12.48
CA SER A 99 20.99 -7.83 11.90
C SER A 99 22.20 -8.26 11.09
N ASP A 100 22.76 -7.34 10.30
CA ASP A 100 23.95 -7.61 9.49
C ASP A 100 25.17 -7.80 10.39
N SER A 101 25.25 -7.10 11.54
CA SER A 101 26.34 -7.31 12.50
C SER A 101 26.28 -8.68 13.19
N VAL A 102 25.07 -9.10 13.59
CA VAL A 102 24.83 -10.39 14.26
C VAL A 102 24.94 -11.58 13.30
N LEU A 103 24.56 -11.41 12.02
CA LEU A 103 24.52 -12.49 11.02
C LEU A 103 25.73 -12.53 10.08
N GLY A 104 26.34 -11.37 9.76
CA GLY A 104 27.29 -11.21 8.66
C GLY A 104 28.75 -11.01 9.09
N THR A 105 29.02 -10.20 10.11
CA THR A 105 30.40 -9.89 10.52
C THR A 105 31.00 -10.90 11.50
N TRP A 106 30.17 -11.62 12.26
CA TRP A 106 30.64 -12.55 13.30
C TRP A 106 30.42 -13.99 12.84
N GLY A 107 31.09 -14.34 11.73
CA GLY A 107 30.97 -15.66 11.10
C GLY A 107 31.28 -16.82 12.07
N PRO A 108 30.96 -18.07 11.67
CA PRO A 108 30.99 -19.28 12.52
C PRO A 108 32.39 -19.71 13.00
N SER A 109 33.41 -18.83 12.91
CA SER A 109 34.80 -19.13 13.22
C SER A 109 35.45 -18.20 14.25
N SER A 110 34.75 -17.22 14.86
CA SER A 110 35.38 -16.33 15.86
C SER A 110 34.80 -16.35 17.28
N ALA A 111 33.66 -16.99 17.55
CA ALA A 111 33.19 -17.23 18.92
C ALA A 111 32.21 -18.41 18.98
N ALA A 112 32.24 -19.15 20.08
CA ALA A 112 31.23 -20.18 20.35
C ALA A 112 29.80 -19.56 20.32
N PRO A 113 28.77 -20.32 19.89
CA PRO A 113 27.37 -19.88 19.89
C PRO A 113 26.82 -19.38 21.24
N SER A 114 27.56 -19.58 22.34
CA SER A 114 27.23 -19.26 23.72
C SER A 114 27.95 -18.02 24.29
N SER A 115 28.43 -17.08 23.45
CA SER A 115 29.07 -15.86 23.98
C SER A 115 28.05 -14.89 24.61
N PHE A 116 28.43 -14.25 25.73
CA PHE A 116 27.65 -13.22 26.41
C PHE A 116 27.14 -12.14 25.43
N LEU A 117 28.03 -11.71 24.53
CA LEU A 117 27.75 -10.66 23.57
C LEU A 117 26.72 -11.07 22.51
N HIS A 118 26.74 -12.32 22.03
CA HIS A 118 25.71 -12.83 21.12
C HIS A 118 24.32 -12.83 21.76
N THR A 119 24.21 -13.24 23.04
CA THR A 119 22.95 -13.21 23.79
C THR A 119 22.45 -11.77 23.97
N LEU A 120 23.34 -10.86 24.37
CA LEU A 120 23.04 -9.43 24.54
C LEU A 120 22.54 -8.80 23.24
N LEU A 121 23.29 -8.95 22.14
CA LEU A 121 22.90 -8.41 20.84
C LEU A 121 21.63 -9.07 20.31
N GLY A 122 21.38 -10.35 20.60
CA GLY A 122 20.13 -11.02 20.31
C GLY A 122 18.93 -10.35 20.98
N ASN A 123 19.04 -10.02 22.27
CA ASN A 123 18.01 -9.29 23.01
C ASN A 123 17.79 -7.87 22.47
N VAL A 124 18.86 -7.16 22.15
CA VAL A 124 18.79 -5.81 21.55
C VAL A 124 18.18 -5.86 20.14
N LEU A 125 18.48 -6.89 19.34
CA LEU A 125 17.91 -7.11 18.02
C LEU A 125 16.40 -7.39 18.09
N LEU A 126 15.94 -8.16 19.09
CA LEU A 126 14.52 -8.37 19.35
C LEU A 126 13.82 -7.06 19.71
N LEU A 127 14.44 -6.22 20.53
CA LEU A 127 13.92 -4.90 20.84
C LEU A 127 13.85 -4.00 19.61
N ALA A 128 14.91 -3.94 18.80
CA ALA A 128 14.94 -3.20 17.54
C ALA A 128 13.78 -3.62 16.62
N LYS A 129 13.53 -4.94 16.52
CA LYS A 129 12.41 -5.49 15.74
C LYS A 129 11.05 -5.08 16.31
N SER A 130 10.91 -5.09 17.65
CA SER A 130 9.70 -4.62 18.31
C SER A 130 9.44 -3.13 18.04
N ASN A 131 10.47 -2.29 18.16
CA ASN A 131 10.42 -0.85 17.90
C ASN A 131 10.08 -0.55 16.43
N PHE A 132 10.65 -1.29 15.49
CA PHE A 132 10.30 -1.19 14.07
C PHE A 132 8.81 -1.53 13.84
N ASN A 133 8.33 -2.66 14.36
CA ASN A 133 6.92 -3.04 14.21
C ASN A 133 5.96 -2.03 14.84
N LYS A 134 6.32 -1.45 15.98
CA LYS A 134 5.56 -0.39 16.65
C LYS A 134 5.54 0.88 15.79
N CYS A 135 6.68 1.29 15.23
CA CYS A 135 6.80 2.43 14.33
C CYS A 135 5.90 2.27 13.09
N ILE A 136 5.95 1.11 12.41
CA ILE A 136 5.07 0.81 11.28
C ILE A 136 3.59 0.86 11.70
N GLY A 137 3.25 0.32 12.88
CA GLY A 137 1.90 0.40 13.42
C GLY A 137 1.42 1.83 13.63
N THR A 138 2.29 2.72 14.15
CA THR A 138 1.98 4.15 14.30
C THR A 138 1.79 4.83 12.95
N LEU A 139 2.69 4.60 11.98
CA LEU A 139 2.59 5.18 10.64
C LEU A 139 1.30 4.75 9.92
N CYS A 140 0.89 3.48 10.05
CA CYS A 140 -0.39 3.01 9.52
C CYS A 140 -1.57 3.77 10.15
N LYS A 141 -1.59 3.93 11.49
CA LYS A 141 -2.66 4.69 12.15
C LYS A 141 -2.70 6.14 11.71
N GLU A 142 -1.54 6.80 11.61
CA GLU A 142 -1.44 8.17 11.11
C GLU A 142 -2.01 8.30 9.68
N MET A 143 -1.75 7.32 8.80
CA MET A 143 -2.29 7.29 7.44
C MET A 143 -3.81 7.09 7.39
N GLU A 144 -4.37 6.29 8.29
CA GLU A 144 -5.81 6.05 8.41
C GLU A 144 -6.55 7.23 9.05
N GLU A 145 -5.92 7.90 10.02
CA GLU A 145 -6.51 9.01 10.77
C GLU A 145 -6.33 10.38 10.09
N ALA A 146 -5.39 10.50 9.16
CA ALA A 146 -5.16 11.70 8.36
C ALA A 146 -6.34 11.98 7.42
N LYS A 147 -7.41 12.57 7.98
CA LYS A 147 -8.58 12.99 7.22
C LYS A 147 -8.18 14.02 6.17
N PRO A 148 -8.70 13.91 4.93
CA PRO A 148 -8.51 14.97 3.94
C PRO A 148 -9.11 16.26 4.48
N ALA A 149 -8.36 17.37 4.37
CA ALA A 149 -8.91 18.67 4.70
C ALA A 149 -10.17 18.91 3.85
N SER A 150 -11.26 19.41 4.45
CA SER A 150 -12.53 19.69 3.77
C SER A 150 -12.41 20.67 2.57
N ARG A 151 -11.24 21.29 2.37
CA ARG A 151 -10.97 22.29 1.33
C ARG A 151 -10.13 21.77 0.17
N THR A 152 -9.62 20.53 0.23
CA THR A 152 -8.86 19.98 -0.90
C THR A 152 -9.86 19.74 -2.03
N ARG A 153 -9.89 20.66 -3.02
CA ARG A 153 -10.32 20.30 -4.37
C ARG A 153 -9.57 19.02 -4.72
N GLY A 154 -10.24 18.05 -5.35
CA GLY A 154 -9.73 16.71 -5.59
C GLY A 154 -8.24 16.64 -6.00
N GLY A 155 -7.60 15.52 -5.70
CA GLY A 155 -6.18 15.31 -5.98
C GLY A 155 -5.57 14.22 -5.10
N ILE A 156 -4.25 14.14 -5.12
CA ILE A 156 -3.51 13.11 -4.39
C ILE A 156 -3.54 13.39 -2.87
N LEU A 157 -3.92 12.36 -2.11
CA LEU A 157 -4.09 12.46 -0.67
C LEU A 157 -2.72 12.47 0.03
N PRO A 158 -2.56 13.20 1.14
CA PRO A 158 -1.30 13.22 1.90
C PRO A 158 -0.82 11.83 2.34
N CYS A 159 -1.74 10.92 2.66
CA CYS A 159 -1.39 9.55 3.04
C CYS A 159 -0.72 8.77 1.87
N VAL A 160 -1.08 9.09 0.62
CA VAL A 160 -0.50 8.49 -0.58
C VAL A 160 0.91 9.00 -0.81
N SER A 161 1.12 10.32 -0.79
CA SER A 161 2.46 10.91 -0.91
C SER A 161 3.39 10.40 0.20
N ARG A 162 2.87 10.34 1.44
CA ARG A 162 3.63 9.83 2.58
C ARG A 162 4.03 8.36 2.40
N PHE A 163 3.15 7.54 1.82
CA PHE A 163 3.46 6.16 1.51
C PHE A 163 4.57 6.03 0.47
N GLN A 164 4.53 6.83 -0.59
CA GLN A 164 5.56 6.82 -1.63
C GLN A 164 6.93 7.18 -1.07
N GLU A 165 7.00 8.22 -0.22
CA GLU A 165 8.23 8.60 0.49
C GLU A 165 8.77 7.46 1.33
N LEU A 166 7.92 6.83 2.17
CA LEU A 166 8.35 5.74 3.05
C LEU A 166 8.83 4.53 2.26
N VAL A 167 8.13 4.16 1.18
CA VAL A 167 8.54 3.06 0.32
C VAL A 167 9.88 3.38 -0.35
N ALA A 168 10.03 4.56 -0.94
CA ALA A 168 11.28 4.98 -1.59
C ALA A 168 12.47 4.95 -0.61
N LEU A 169 12.32 5.55 0.57
CA LEU A 169 13.34 5.55 1.61
C LEU A 169 13.68 4.12 2.09
N SER A 170 12.67 3.27 2.23
CA SER A 170 12.88 1.90 2.71
C SER A 170 13.63 1.02 1.70
N GLU A 171 13.44 1.24 0.40
CA GLU A 171 14.16 0.53 -0.66
C GLU A 171 15.62 0.99 -0.75
N GLU A 172 15.90 2.29 -0.54
CA GLU A 172 17.27 2.81 -0.51
C GLU A 172 18.09 2.20 0.63
N VAL A 173 17.48 2.01 1.81
CA VAL A 173 18.15 1.45 3.00
C VAL A 173 18.45 -0.05 2.87
N LEU A 174 17.70 -0.80 2.05
CA LEU A 174 17.74 -2.27 2.03
C LEU A 174 18.28 -2.90 0.74
N GLN A 175 18.94 -2.15 -0.14
CA GLN A 175 19.51 -2.71 -1.40
C GLN A 175 20.42 -3.93 -1.19
N THR A 176 20.99 -4.12 0.02
CA THR A 176 21.97 -5.18 0.31
C THR A 176 21.65 -6.11 1.50
N SER A 177 20.53 -5.92 2.22
CA SER A 177 20.31 -6.65 3.48
C SER A 177 19.58 -7.99 3.32
N GLN A 178 20.00 -9.00 4.09
CA GLN A 178 19.37 -10.33 4.18
C GLN A 178 17.95 -10.31 4.80
N ARG A 179 17.49 -9.17 5.35
CA ARG A 179 16.22 -9.04 6.12
C ARG A 179 15.01 -8.60 5.32
N ARG A 180 15.03 -8.79 4.00
CA ARG A 180 13.96 -8.38 3.06
C ARG A 180 12.54 -8.75 3.51
N GLY A 181 12.34 -9.91 4.14
CA GLY A 181 11.02 -10.39 4.56
C GLY A 181 10.34 -9.60 5.70
N GLU A 182 11.09 -8.88 6.56
CA GLU A 182 10.47 -7.97 7.55
C GLU A 182 10.05 -6.65 6.89
N LEU A 183 10.87 -6.14 5.96
CA LEU A 183 10.55 -4.96 5.15
C LEU A 183 9.31 -5.22 4.29
N ASP A 184 9.26 -6.34 3.58
CA ASP A 184 8.14 -6.68 2.70
C ASP A 184 6.81 -6.72 3.48
N ARG A 185 6.82 -7.28 4.71
CA ARG A 185 5.65 -7.28 5.60
C ARG A 185 5.26 -5.86 6.02
N ALA A 186 6.22 -5.00 6.33
CA ALA A 186 5.96 -3.61 6.68
C ALA A 186 5.38 -2.82 5.50
N GLN A 187 5.95 -2.95 4.30
CA GLN A 187 5.48 -2.31 3.08
C GLN A 187 4.05 -2.77 2.72
N LEU A 188 3.76 -4.06 2.85
CA LEU A 188 2.41 -4.59 2.64
C LEU A 188 1.40 -4.01 3.63
N ARG A 189 1.79 -3.84 4.91
CA ARG A 189 0.93 -3.21 5.93
C ARG A 189 0.68 -1.74 5.61
N LEU A 190 1.72 -0.98 5.29
CA LEU A 190 1.61 0.42 4.88
C LEU A 190 0.70 0.56 3.64
N ALA A 191 0.92 -0.24 2.61
CA ALA A 191 0.09 -0.24 1.40
C ALA A 191 -1.37 -0.58 1.74
N SER A 192 -1.62 -1.58 2.59
CA SER A 192 -2.99 -1.93 3.01
C SER A 192 -3.68 -0.79 3.75
N SER A 193 -2.95 -0.10 4.62
CA SER A 193 -3.44 1.04 5.39
C SER A 193 -3.83 2.22 4.49
N VAL A 194 -3.00 2.55 3.50
CA VAL A 194 -3.28 3.60 2.50
C VAL A 194 -4.50 3.26 1.65
N PHE A 195 -4.63 2.01 1.22
CA PHE A 195 -5.80 1.56 0.46
C PHE A 195 -7.09 1.67 1.28
N SER A 196 -7.04 1.29 2.56
CA SER A 196 -8.16 1.46 3.49
C SER A 196 -8.51 2.93 3.70
N SER A 197 -7.49 3.79 3.86
CA SER A 197 -7.64 5.24 3.99
C SER A 197 -8.35 5.84 2.76
N ILE A 198 -7.91 5.51 1.54
CA ILE A 198 -8.59 5.94 0.30
C ILE A 198 -10.03 5.41 0.26
N SER A 199 -10.25 4.12 0.51
CA SER A 199 -11.59 3.51 0.44
C SER A 199 -12.56 4.05 1.49
N SER A 200 -12.06 4.56 2.62
CA SER A 200 -12.88 5.21 3.65
C SER A 200 -13.56 6.50 3.16
N LEU A 201 -13.11 7.10 2.05
CA LEU A 201 -13.76 8.29 1.49
C LEU A 201 -15.18 8.02 0.97
N SER A 202 -15.58 6.76 0.79
CA SER A 202 -16.91 6.38 0.31
C SER A 202 -18.00 6.74 1.32
N SER A 203 -17.65 6.72 2.60
CA SER A 203 -18.54 7.10 3.70
C SER A 203 -18.33 8.56 4.15
N ALA A 204 -17.40 9.29 3.51
CA ALA A 204 -17.12 10.67 3.84
C ALA A 204 -18.09 11.60 3.10
N ASN A 205 -18.79 12.47 3.84
CA ASN A 205 -19.67 13.51 3.27
C ASN A 205 -18.83 14.69 2.73
N LEU A 206 -18.06 14.44 1.68
CA LEU A 206 -17.24 15.45 1.03
C LEU A 206 -18.03 16.21 -0.05
N LYS A 207 -17.66 17.47 -0.27
CA LYS A 207 -18.21 18.31 -1.36
C LYS A 207 -17.58 18.03 -2.73
N VAL A 208 -16.72 17.02 -2.84
CA VAL A 208 -16.02 16.62 -4.07
C VAL A 208 -16.57 15.28 -4.57
N ASN A 209 -16.38 14.99 -5.85
CA ASN A 209 -16.74 13.69 -6.39
C ASN A 209 -15.77 12.62 -5.86
N THR A 210 -16.24 11.79 -4.92
CA THR A 210 -15.42 10.81 -4.20
C THR A 210 -14.90 9.70 -5.09
N ASP A 211 -15.69 9.23 -6.06
CA ASP A 211 -15.23 8.24 -7.04
C ASP A 211 -14.06 8.78 -7.86
N MET A 212 -14.08 10.04 -8.28
CA MET A 212 -12.97 10.65 -9.02
C MET A 212 -11.71 10.73 -8.16
N VAL A 213 -11.83 11.22 -6.93
CA VAL A 213 -10.67 11.30 -6.00
C VAL A 213 -10.09 9.92 -5.74
N MET A 214 -10.92 8.91 -5.48
CA MET A 214 -10.43 7.54 -5.29
C MET A 214 -9.77 6.99 -6.55
N MET A 215 -10.36 7.22 -7.73
CA MET A 215 -9.82 6.79 -9.01
C MET A 215 -8.42 7.37 -9.24
N GLU A 216 -8.25 8.68 -9.05
CA GLU A 216 -6.95 9.38 -9.19
C GLU A 216 -5.91 8.83 -8.23
N ASN A 217 -6.27 8.64 -6.96
CA ASN A 217 -5.33 8.13 -5.94
C ASN A 217 -4.91 6.68 -6.20
N PHE A 218 -5.84 5.81 -6.61
CA PHE A 218 -5.50 4.43 -6.99
C PHE A 218 -4.67 4.37 -8.27
N HIS A 219 -4.93 5.26 -9.24
CA HIS A 219 -4.12 5.40 -10.44
C HIS A 219 -2.68 5.81 -10.09
N HIS A 220 -2.53 6.82 -9.24
CA HIS A 220 -1.23 7.34 -8.81
C HIS A 220 -0.40 6.28 -8.06
N ILE A 221 -1.02 5.52 -7.14
CA ILE A 221 -0.36 4.39 -6.48
C ILE A 221 0.05 3.32 -7.50
N HIS A 222 -0.82 2.98 -8.45
CA HIS A 222 -0.51 2.00 -9.48
C HIS A 222 0.71 2.41 -10.30
N ASN A 223 0.77 3.66 -10.76
CA ASN A 223 1.90 4.20 -11.51
C ASN A 223 3.19 4.16 -10.71
N PHE A 224 3.15 4.60 -9.45
CA PHE A 224 4.30 4.53 -8.55
C PHE A 224 4.81 3.10 -8.37
N LEU A 225 3.93 2.13 -8.12
CA LEU A 225 4.32 0.73 -7.95
C LEU A 225 4.86 0.11 -9.25
N CYS A 226 4.33 0.52 -10.41
CA CYS A 226 4.89 0.14 -11.72
C CYS A 226 6.33 0.66 -11.89
N GLN A 227 6.61 1.90 -11.48
CA GLN A 227 7.94 2.50 -11.60
C GLN A 227 8.94 1.88 -10.62
N ARG A 228 8.52 1.57 -9.39
CA ARG A 228 9.40 1.02 -8.35
C ARG A 228 9.65 -0.48 -8.50
N ASN A 229 8.74 -1.23 -9.11
CA ASN A 229 8.86 -2.67 -9.37
C ASN A 229 9.23 -3.50 -8.12
N ILE A 230 8.47 -3.32 -7.03
CA ILE A 230 8.70 -3.99 -5.75
C ILE A 230 7.94 -5.33 -5.69
N PRO A 231 8.61 -6.49 -5.63
CA PRO A 231 7.96 -7.79 -5.79
C PRO A 231 6.84 -8.07 -4.78
N CYS A 232 7.03 -7.73 -3.50
CA CYS A 232 6.04 -7.98 -2.46
C CYS A 232 4.76 -7.13 -2.65
N LEU A 233 4.83 -6.02 -3.39
CA LEU A 233 3.71 -5.12 -3.65
C LEU A 233 2.97 -5.39 -4.96
N GLU A 234 3.34 -6.44 -5.72
CA GLU A 234 2.67 -6.80 -6.98
C GLU A 234 1.16 -7.07 -6.81
N GLY A 235 0.77 -7.69 -5.68
CA GLY A 235 -0.64 -7.85 -5.32
C GLY A 235 -1.36 -6.51 -5.21
N LYS A 236 -0.74 -5.54 -4.52
CA LYS A 236 -1.27 -4.19 -4.32
C LYS A 236 -1.27 -3.38 -5.62
N LYS A 237 -0.28 -3.57 -6.49
CA LYS A 237 -0.24 -2.98 -7.83
C LYS A 237 -1.46 -3.40 -8.66
N ARG A 238 -1.81 -4.69 -8.64
CA ARG A 238 -3.02 -5.21 -9.32
C ARG A 238 -4.31 -4.69 -8.67
N GLU A 239 -4.37 -4.66 -7.34
CA GLU A 239 -5.50 -4.11 -6.59
C GLU A 239 -5.75 -2.63 -6.93
N GLY A 240 -4.70 -1.81 -6.98
CA GLY A 240 -4.78 -0.39 -7.35
C GLY A 240 -5.32 -0.20 -8.77
N LYS A 241 -4.80 -0.96 -9.73
CA LYS A 241 -5.31 -0.95 -11.12
C LYS A 241 -6.79 -1.35 -11.19
N GLN A 242 -7.21 -2.33 -10.40
CA GLN A 242 -8.60 -2.79 -10.36
C GLN A 242 -9.52 -1.73 -9.75
N ARG A 243 -9.19 -1.19 -8.57
CA ARG A 243 -10.02 -0.17 -7.93
C ARG A 243 -10.11 1.13 -8.73
N CYS A 244 -9.02 1.53 -9.39
CA CYS A 244 -9.06 2.66 -10.32
C CYS A 244 -10.11 2.43 -11.42
N ARG A 245 -10.13 1.24 -12.06
CA ARG A 245 -11.16 0.90 -13.06
C ARG A 245 -12.58 0.89 -12.47
N GLU A 246 -12.78 0.31 -11.30
CA GLU A 246 -14.10 0.24 -10.65
C GLU A 246 -14.68 1.62 -10.37
N HIS A 247 -13.87 2.54 -9.82
CA HIS A 247 -14.32 3.91 -9.55
C HIS A 247 -14.53 4.72 -10.83
N MET A 248 -13.68 4.51 -11.85
CA MET A 248 -13.91 5.08 -13.18
C MET A 248 -15.26 4.62 -13.76
N GLU A 249 -15.55 3.33 -13.70
CA GLU A 249 -16.80 2.76 -14.23
C GLU A 249 -18.03 3.23 -13.46
N LYS A 250 -17.95 3.34 -12.13
CA LYS A 250 -18.99 3.95 -11.29
C LYS A 250 -19.27 5.39 -11.72
N TYR A 251 -18.21 6.19 -11.84
CA TYR A 251 -18.32 7.58 -12.28
C TYR A 251 -18.99 7.68 -13.66
N ILE A 252 -18.53 6.89 -14.65
CA ILE A 252 -19.13 6.88 -15.98
C ILE A 252 -20.61 6.50 -15.91
N THR A 253 -20.95 5.43 -15.19
CA THR A 253 -22.34 4.96 -15.05
C THR A 253 -23.26 6.03 -14.47
N THR A 254 -22.78 6.81 -13.50
CA THR A 254 -23.53 7.90 -12.90
C THR A 254 -23.75 9.07 -13.85
N TYR A 255 -22.72 9.47 -14.61
CA TYR A 255 -22.74 10.72 -15.38
C TYR A 255 -23.08 10.55 -16.87
N VAL A 256 -22.86 9.39 -17.47
CA VAL A 256 -23.08 9.13 -18.90
C VAL A 256 -24.52 9.42 -19.34
N GLY A 257 -25.48 9.17 -18.45
CA GLY A 257 -26.89 9.39 -18.72
C GLY A 257 -27.38 10.81 -18.51
N GLN A 258 -26.60 11.69 -17.89
CA GLN A 258 -27.04 13.05 -17.57
C GLN A 258 -27.32 13.91 -18.81
N PRO A 259 -26.52 13.88 -19.90
CA PRO A 259 -26.81 14.67 -21.09
C PRO A 259 -28.15 14.31 -21.74
N LEU A 260 -28.65 13.08 -21.52
CA LEU A 260 -29.90 12.55 -22.09
C LEU A 260 -30.87 12.08 -20.98
N GLU A 261 -30.93 12.77 -19.85
CA GLU A 261 -31.58 12.26 -18.62
C GLU A 261 -33.05 11.82 -18.81
N SER A 262 -33.90 12.63 -19.47
CA SER A 262 -35.30 12.26 -19.71
C SER A 262 -35.42 11.05 -20.64
N LEU A 263 -34.53 10.94 -21.64
CA LEU A 263 -34.50 9.82 -22.57
C LEU A 263 -34.02 8.54 -21.88
N LYS A 264 -32.98 8.66 -21.04
CA LYS A 264 -32.52 7.57 -20.16
C LYS A 264 -33.65 7.08 -19.27
N ASN A 265 -34.33 7.97 -18.55
CA ASN A 265 -35.40 7.60 -17.63
C ASN A 265 -36.57 6.92 -18.36
N PHE A 266 -36.91 7.39 -19.56
CA PHE A 266 -37.91 6.74 -20.42
C PHE A 266 -37.52 5.29 -20.73
N PHE A 267 -36.30 5.06 -21.24
CA PHE A 267 -35.86 3.71 -21.60
C PHE A 267 -35.56 2.80 -20.41
N GLU A 268 -35.15 3.33 -19.26
CA GLU A 268 -35.10 2.55 -18.01
C GLU A 268 -36.49 2.07 -17.60
N GLY A 269 -37.52 2.91 -17.76
CA GLY A 269 -38.91 2.52 -17.55
C GLY A 269 -39.38 1.44 -18.53
N VAL A 270 -39.01 1.56 -19.81
CA VAL A 270 -39.27 0.53 -20.83
C VAL A 270 -38.61 -0.80 -20.45
N LYS A 271 -37.32 -0.79 -20.11
CA LYS A 271 -36.59 -2.00 -19.66
C LYS A 271 -37.24 -2.63 -18.44
N ALA A 272 -37.67 -1.84 -17.46
CA ALA A 272 -38.35 -2.33 -16.28
C ALA A 272 -39.69 -3.02 -16.62
N ARG A 273 -40.44 -2.52 -17.59
CA ARG A 273 -41.67 -3.16 -18.06
C ARG A 273 -41.40 -4.46 -18.83
N LEU A 274 -40.39 -4.49 -19.68
CA LEU A 274 -39.95 -5.72 -20.35
C LEU A 274 -39.54 -6.79 -19.33
N ALA A 275 -38.80 -6.39 -18.29
CA ALA A 275 -38.41 -7.30 -17.20
C ALA A 275 -39.60 -7.83 -16.39
N GLN A 276 -40.73 -7.09 -16.35
CA GLN A 276 -42.00 -7.55 -15.76
C GLN A 276 -42.79 -8.50 -16.69
N GLY A 277 -42.26 -8.84 -17.87
CA GLY A 277 -42.88 -9.75 -18.83
C GLY A 277 -43.88 -9.08 -19.79
N VAL A 278 -43.93 -7.74 -19.84
CA VAL A 278 -44.70 -7.03 -20.87
C VAL A 278 -44.05 -7.31 -22.23
N LYS A 279 -44.84 -7.68 -23.23
CA LYS A 279 -44.33 -7.93 -24.58
C LYS A 279 -43.93 -6.63 -25.28
N GLU A 280 -42.95 -6.72 -26.17
CA GLU A 280 -42.41 -5.56 -26.89
C GLU A 280 -43.49 -4.81 -27.68
N GLU A 281 -44.46 -5.52 -28.25
CA GLU A 281 -45.55 -4.92 -29.03
C GLU A 281 -46.56 -4.17 -28.15
N GLU A 282 -46.73 -4.63 -26.91
CA GLU A 282 -47.71 -4.10 -25.95
C GLU A 282 -47.25 -2.79 -25.29
N LEU A 283 -45.93 -2.54 -25.23
CA LEU A 283 -45.36 -1.34 -24.64
C LEU A 283 -45.88 -0.06 -25.29
N SER A 284 -46.03 -0.06 -26.62
CA SER A 284 -46.43 1.11 -27.39
C SER A 284 -47.87 1.57 -27.07
N PHE A 285 -48.68 0.72 -26.45
CA PHE A 285 -50.04 1.03 -25.99
C PHE A 285 -50.09 1.54 -24.54
N GLN A 286 -49.01 1.39 -23.76
CA GLN A 286 -48.95 1.97 -22.41
C GLN A 286 -48.76 3.48 -22.51
N LEU A 287 -49.66 4.26 -21.90
CA LEU A 287 -49.67 5.73 -22.03
C LEU A 287 -48.29 6.36 -21.72
N ALA A 288 -47.64 5.91 -20.65
CA ALA A 288 -46.33 6.38 -20.19
C ALA A 288 -45.16 6.03 -21.12
N TYR A 289 -45.32 5.01 -21.97
CA TYR A 289 -44.29 4.52 -22.89
C TYR A 289 -44.79 4.47 -24.34
N SER A 290 -45.79 5.31 -24.65
CA SER A 290 -46.42 5.32 -25.97
C SER A 290 -45.50 5.92 -27.04
N LYS A 291 -45.81 5.65 -28.32
CA LYS A 291 -45.10 6.26 -29.47
C LYS A 291 -45.10 7.79 -29.40
N GLN A 292 -46.21 8.38 -28.95
CA GLN A 292 -46.33 9.83 -28.82
C GLN A 292 -45.43 10.36 -27.69
N GLU A 293 -45.36 9.65 -26.57
CA GLU A 293 -44.52 10.05 -25.45
C GLU A 293 -43.03 9.94 -25.80
N LEU A 294 -42.63 8.86 -26.48
CA LEU A 294 -41.26 8.72 -26.99
C LEU A 294 -40.87 9.90 -27.91
N ARG A 295 -41.74 10.29 -28.86
CA ARG A 295 -41.48 11.46 -29.73
C ARG A 295 -41.26 12.74 -28.93
N LYS A 296 -42.12 13.03 -27.95
CA LYS A 296 -41.96 14.20 -27.08
C LYS A 296 -40.66 14.20 -26.29
N VAL A 297 -40.21 13.02 -25.84
CA VAL A 297 -38.95 12.90 -25.11
C VAL A 297 -37.76 13.14 -26.05
N ILE A 298 -37.80 12.61 -27.26
CA ILE A 298 -36.74 12.82 -28.27
C ILE A 298 -36.66 14.30 -28.72
N GLU A 299 -37.79 14.98 -28.88
CA GLU A 299 -37.86 16.40 -29.26
C GLU A 299 -37.10 17.34 -28.31
N LYS A 300 -36.83 16.90 -27.06
CA LYS A 300 -36.03 17.66 -26.09
C LYS A 300 -34.53 17.64 -26.38
N TYR A 301 -34.07 16.76 -27.27
CA TYR A 301 -32.65 16.48 -27.50
C TYR A 301 -32.25 16.67 -28.97
N PRO A 302 -32.48 17.86 -29.57
CA PRO A 302 -31.92 18.15 -30.88
C PRO A 302 -30.39 18.14 -30.81
N GLY A 303 -29.71 17.83 -31.92
CA GLY A 303 -28.25 17.62 -31.94
C GLY A 303 -27.44 18.77 -31.31
N LYS A 304 -27.89 20.03 -31.46
CA LYS A 304 -27.26 21.21 -30.83
C LYS A 304 -27.32 21.20 -29.31
N GLU A 305 -28.44 20.77 -28.73
CA GLU A 305 -28.61 20.68 -27.28
C GLU A 305 -27.80 19.51 -26.71
N VAL A 306 -27.73 18.38 -27.43
CA VAL A 306 -26.86 17.25 -27.06
C VAL A 306 -25.40 17.68 -27.01
N LYS A 307 -24.92 18.40 -28.04
CA LYS A 307 -23.56 18.94 -28.04
C LYS A 307 -23.29 19.89 -26.86
N ARG A 308 -24.22 20.81 -26.55
CA ARG A 308 -24.10 21.72 -25.38
C ARG A 308 -24.07 20.96 -24.05
N ALA A 309 -24.86 19.91 -23.93
CA ALA A 309 -24.87 19.06 -22.74
C ALA A 309 -23.53 18.30 -22.58
N LEU A 310 -22.96 17.79 -23.68
CA LEU A 310 -21.64 17.17 -23.69
C LEU A 310 -20.51 18.16 -23.34
N GLU A 311 -20.56 19.40 -23.84
CA GLU A 311 -19.62 20.46 -23.45
C GLU A 311 -19.68 20.77 -21.94
N THR A 312 -20.89 20.78 -21.39
CA THR A 312 -21.10 21.00 -19.95
C THR A 312 -20.55 19.83 -19.12
N LEU A 313 -20.76 18.60 -19.60
CA LEU A 313 -20.22 17.39 -18.99
C LEU A 313 -18.69 17.40 -19.01
N TYR A 314 -18.07 17.75 -20.13
CA TYR A 314 -16.61 17.90 -20.24
C TYR A 314 -16.05 18.87 -19.19
N ARG A 315 -16.64 20.07 -19.08
CA ARG A 315 -16.24 21.06 -18.04
C ARG A 315 -16.45 20.54 -16.62
N THR A 316 -17.47 19.71 -16.41
CA THR A 316 -17.75 19.10 -15.11
C THR A 316 -16.69 18.06 -14.75
N ILE A 317 -16.32 17.18 -15.70
CA ILE A 317 -15.23 16.21 -15.53
C ILE A 317 -13.91 16.94 -15.24
N HIS A 318 -13.60 17.97 -16.01
CA HIS A 318 -12.40 18.80 -15.79
C HIS A 318 -12.34 19.43 -14.39
N LYS A 319 -13.49 19.81 -13.81
CA LYS A 319 -13.56 20.35 -12.44
C LYS A 319 -13.43 19.30 -11.35
N HIS A 320 -13.79 18.04 -11.63
CA HIS A 320 -13.69 16.94 -10.67
C HIS A 320 -12.29 16.37 -10.58
N LEU A 321 -11.52 16.44 -11.67
CA LEU A 321 -10.15 15.97 -11.75
C LEU A 321 -9.16 17.00 -11.21
N SER A 322 -8.05 16.50 -10.68
CA SER A 322 -6.86 17.28 -10.41
C SER A 322 -5.98 17.39 -11.67
N PRO A 323 -5.13 18.43 -11.76
CA PRO A 323 -4.21 18.58 -12.89
C PRO A 323 -2.98 17.65 -12.82
N GLU A 324 -2.76 16.92 -11.72
CA GLU A 324 -1.49 16.22 -11.46
C GLU A 324 -1.26 15.02 -12.39
N GLU A 325 -2.29 14.21 -12.65
CA GLU A 325 -2.16 12.96 -13.41
C GLU A 325 -2.57 13.06 -14.88
N ASN A 326 -3.02 14.22 -15.36
CA ASN A 326 -3.51 14.43 -16.73
C ASN A 326 -4.54 13.36 -17.19
N LEU A 327 -5.44 12.95 -16.30
CA LEU A 327 -6.39 11.85 -16.56
C LEU A 327 -7.59 12.23 -17.43
N LEU A 328 -7.78 13.52 -17.70
CA LEU A 328 -8.93 14.03 -18.45
C LEU A 328 -9.13 13.34 -19.81
N PRO A 329 -8.11 13.15 -20.67
CA PRO A 329 -8.30 12.48 -21.96
C PRO A 329 -8.79 11.04 -21.79
N ALA A 330 -8.25 10.30 -20.82
CA ALA A 330 -8.63 8.93 -20.56
C ALA A 330 -10.07 8.82 -20.02
N VAL A 331 -10.46 9.69 -19.08
CA VAL A 331 -11.83 9.76 -18.56
C VAL A 331 -12.80 10.16 -19.66
N TRP A 332 -12.43 11.14 -20.49
CA TRP A 332 -13.28 11.63 -21.57
C TRP A 332 -13.51 10.57 -22.64
N GLN A 333 -12.47 9.85 -23.04
CA GLN A 333 -12.59 8.71 -23.96
C GLN A 333 -13.47 7.59 -23.38
N ALA A 334 -13.35 7.31 -22.08
CA ALA A 334 -14.20 6.31 -21.43
C ALA A 334 -15.66 6.78 -21.34
N MET A 335 -15.89 8.08 -21.14
CA MET A 335 -17.22 8.70 -21.20
C MET A 335 -17.83 8.62 -22.61
N GLU A 336 -17.05 8.90 -23.65
CA GLU A 336 -17.44 8.74 -25.06
C GLU A 336 -17.90 7.30 -25.33
N GLN A 337 -17.10 6.30 -24.95
CA GLN A 337 -17.46 4.89 -25.12
C GLN A 337 -18.74 4.53 -24.36
N GLY A 338 -18.92 5.04 -23.14
CA GLY A 338 -20.14 4.85 -22.37
C GLY A 338 -21.36 5.44 -23.10
N PHE A 339 -21.22 6.64 -23.65
CA PHE A 339 -22.31 7.34 -24.33
C PHE A 339 -22.68 6.65 -25.65
N ILE A 340 -21.68 6.16 -26.41
CA ILE A 340 -21.89 5.36 -27.61
C ILE A 340 -22.68 4.08 -27.28
N ARG A 341 -22.34 3.39 -26.18
CA ARG A 341 -23.08 2.19 -25.74
C ARG A 341 -24.53 2.55 -25.39
N GLN A 342 -24.75 3.63 -24.65
CA GLN A 342 -26.08 4.11 -24.30
C GLN A 342 -26.91 4.46 -25.54
N TYR A 343 -26.32 5.18 -26.50
CA TYR A 343 -26.99 5.52 -27.76
C TYR A 343 -27.41 4.26 -28.53
N ARG A 344 -26.50 3.27 -28.66
CA ARG A 344 -26.81 2.00 -29.34
C ARG A 344 -27.95 1.24 -28.65
N GLU A 345 -27.97 1.24 -27.32
CA GLU A 345 -29.06 0.63 -26.56
C GLU A 345 -30.40 1.33 -26.79
N PHE A 346 -30.42 2.67 -26.88
CA PHE A 346 -31.63 3.41 -27.23
C PHE A 346 -32.12 3.06 -28.63
N GLU A 347 -31.23 3.06 -29.62
CA GLU A 347 -31.57 2.66 -31.01
C GLU A 347 -32.12 1.23 -31.06
N GLU A 348 -31.51 0.28 -30.34
CA GLU A 348 -31.99 -1.10 -30.27
C GLU A 348 -33.40 -1.18 -29.66
N LEU A 349 -33.66 -0.47 -28.57
CA LEU A 349 -34.98 -0.44 -27.92
C LEU A 349 -36.04 0.25 -28.80
N ILE A 350 -35.67 1.29 -29.55
CA ILE A 350 -36.55 1.93 -30.53
C ILE A 350 -36.93 0.93 -31.63
N GLN A 351 -35.95 0.22 -32.18
CA GLN A 351 -36.17 -0.77 -33.24
C GLN A 351 -37.05 -1.93 -32.78
N ARG A 352 -36.83 -2.43 -31.56
CA ARG A 352 -37.59 -3.56 -31.00
C ARG A 352 -39.01 -3.19 -30.56
N CYS A 353 -39.14 -2.14 -29.75
CA CYS A 353 -40.41 -1.81 -29.08
C CYS A 353 -41.30 -0.85 -29.89
N TYR A 354 -40.74 -0.17 -30.88
CA TYR A 354 -41.43 0.89 -31.65
C TYR A 354 -41.29 0.72 -33.17
N ALA A 355 -41.09 -0.52 -33.63
CA ALA A 355 -41.01 -0.87 -35.04
C ALA A 355 -42.15 -0.27 -35.88
N GLY A 356 -41.82 0.18 -37.10
CA GLY A 356 -42.79 0.76 -38.04
C GLY A 356 -43.34 2.14 -37.65
N ALA A 357 -42.92 2.74 -36.53
CA ALA A 357 -43.37 4.06 -36.11
C ALA A 357 -42.61 5.23 -36.77
N GLY A 358 -41.53 4.94 -37.50
CA GLY A 358 -40.65 5.94 -38.12
C GLY A 358 -40.02 6.89 -37.09
N ILE A 359 -39.79 6.41 -35.86
CA ILE A 359 -39.16 7.18 -34.79
C ILE A 359 -37.67 6.91 -34.84
N ALA A 360 -36.86 7.98 -34.84
CA ALA A 360 -35.41 7.94 -34.74
C ALA A 360 -34.94 9.12 -33.89
N LEU A 361 -33.72 9.05 -33.38
CA LEU A 361 -33.08 10.18 -32.71
C LEU A 361 -32.74 11.28 -33.74
N ASP A 362 -32.75 12.54 -33.31
CA ASP A 362 -32.48 13.72 -34.17
C ASP A 362 -31.01 13.86 -34.60
N PHE A 363 -30.15 12.95 -34.13
CA PHE A 363 -28.72 12.93 -34.43
C PHE A 363 -28.26 11.49 -34.68
N THR A 364 -27.25 11.37 -35.54
CA THR A 364 -26.66 10.08 -35.92
C THR A 364 -25.44 9.74 -35.06
N MET A 365 -24.94 8.51 -35.19
CA MET A 365 -23.65 8.12 -34.62
C MET A 365 -22.51 8.99 -35.14
N GLU A 366 -22.52 9.39 -36.41
CA GLU A 366 -21.48 10.24 -37.01
C GLU A 366 -21.50 11.65 -36.38
N ASP A 367 -22.69 12.21 -36.20
CA ASP A 367 -22.86 13.49 -35.50
C ASP A 367 -22.32 13.42 -34.07
N LEU A 368 -22.64 12.34 -33.36
CA LEU A 368 -22.16 12.11 -31.99
C LEU A 368 -20.64 12.09 -31.91
N LEU A 369 -19.98 11.31 -32.77
CA LEU A 369 -18.52 11.25 -32.85
C LEU A 369 -17.92 12.62 -33.22
N SER A 370 -18.57 13.35 -34.13
CA SER A 370 -18.20 14.72 -34.48
C SER A 370 -18.29 15.67 -33.27
N TYR A 371 -19.31 15.54 -32.43
CA TYR A 371 -19.46 16.34 -31.21
C TYR A 371 -18.30 16.10 -30.25
N PHE A 372 -18.01 14.84 -29.90
CA PHE A 372 -16.90 14.48 -29.02
C PHE A 372 -15.55 14.97 -29.56
N ASN A 373 -15.28 14.76 -30.84
CA ASN A 373 -14.05 15.25 -31.49
C ASN A 373 -13.96 16.78 -31.44
N SER A 374 -15.06 17.50 -31.72
CA SER A 374 -15.06 18.96 -31.70
C SER A 374 -14.83 19.53 -30.30
N ILE A 375 -15.32 18.87 -29.25
CA ILE A 375 -15.11 19.26 -27.85
C ILE A 375 -13.65 19.04 -27.48
N THR A 376 -13.08 17.89 -27.85
CA THR A 376 -11.66 17.56 -27.61
C THR A 376 -10.70 18.51 -28.35
N MET A 377 -11.04 18.96 -29.56
CA MET A 377 -10.18 19.89 -30.32
C MET A 377 -10.28 21.35 -29.82
N ALA A 378 -11.36 21.69 -29.13
CA ALA A 378 -11.60 23.05 -28.64
C ALA A 378 -11.00 23.33 -27.25
N ASN A 379 -10.46 22.31 -26.57
CA ASN A 379 -9.90 22.39 -25.22
C ASN A 379 -8.56 21.63 -25.17
#